data_AF-A0A7Z9ZJQ5-F1
#
_entry.id   AF-A0A7Z9ZJQ5-F1
#
_cell.length_a   1.000
_cell.length_b   1.000
_cell.length_c   1.000
_cell.angle_alpha   90.00
_cell.angle_beta   90.00
_cell.angle_gamma   90.00
#
_symmetry.space_group_name_H-M   'P 1'
#
loop_
_entity.id
_entity.type
_entity.pdbx_description
1 polymer ?
#
loop_
_entity_poly.entity_id
_entity_poly.type
_entity_poly.pdbx_seq_one_letter_code
_entity_poly.pdbx_strand_id
1 'polypeptide(L)'
;MSEPTVAAHLRAIELRLCRLTLLRAALTPFRAALRIDEEGAEGRRHLLALWRPCQDGFDLLLEVLPPDLPSAVRLHLLRQEIEGHLLDEVYSYTALVEAIEALEQVCEALLLWVGQELSRVVERLGDPSDEGGL
;
A
#
# COMPACT_ATOMS: atom_id res chain seq x y z
N MET A 1 -18.08 -23.70 5.53
CA MET A 1 -17.73 -22.52 6.38
C MET A 1 -19.00 -21.74 6.70
N SER A 2 -19.19 -21.19 7.90
CA SER A 2 -20.39 -20.40 8.20
C SER A 2 -20.44 -19.10 7.40
N GLU A 3 -21.59 -18.73 6.83
CA GLU A 3 -21.86 -17.43 6.17
C GLU A 3 -21.25 -16.18 6.85
N PRO A 4 -21.30 -16.01 8.19
CA PRO A 4 -20.66 -14.89 8.87
C PRO A 4 -19.13 -14.80 8.65
N THR A 5 -18.46 -15.92 8.37
CA THR A 5 -17.00 -15.96 8.12
C THR A 5 -16.66 -15.47 6.72
N VAL A 6 -17.49 -15.75 5.72
CA VAL A 6 -17.30 -15.24 4.34
C VAL A 6 -17.51 -13.74 4.30
N ALA A 7 -18.58 -13.24 4.91
CA ALA A 7 -18.88 -11.82 4.97
C ALA A 7 -17.75 -11.02 5.65
N ALA A 8 -17.15 -11.57 6.72
CA ALA A 8 -16.00 -10.97 7.38
C ALA A 8 -14.77 -10.91 6.46
N HIS A 9 -14.48 -11.97 5.70
CA HIS A 9 -13.36 -11.98 4.76
C HIS A 9 -13.55 -10.99 3.60
N LEU A 10 -14.75 -10.92 3.03
CA LEU A 10 -15.05 -9.95 1.95
C LEU A 10 -14.90 -8.51 2.44
N ARG A 11 -15.37 -8.19 3.66
CA ARG A 11 -15.16 -6.87 4.28
C ARG A 11 -13.68 -6.56 4.50
N ALA A 12 -12.89 -7.54 4.93
CA ALA A 12 -11.45 -7.35 5.10
C ALA A 12 -10.74 -7.08 3.75
N ILE A 13 -11.14 -7.77 2.69
CA ILE A 13 -10.66 -7.55 1.32
C ILE A 13 -11.02 -6.14 0.84
N GLU A 14 -12.30 -5.76 0.97
CA GLU A 14 -12.79 -4.43 0.60
C GLU A 14 -12.01 -3.32 1.32
N LEU A 15 -11.81 -3.47 2.63
CA LEU A 15 -11.07 -2.51 3.43
C LEU A 15 -9.62 -2.38 2.94
N ARG A 16 -8.92 -3.49 2.69
CA ARG A 16 -7.55 -3.48 2.15
C ARG A 16 -7.48 -2.79 0.78
N LEU A 17 -8.40 -3.08 -0.12
CA LEU A 17 -8.48 -2.41 -1.43
C LEU A 17 -8.70 -0.90 -1.28
N CYS A 18 -9.59 -0.50 -0.39
CA CYS A 18 -9.87 0.91 -0.10
C CYS A 18 -8.62 1.62 0.39
N ARG A 19 -7.92 1.08 1.41
CA ARG A 19 -6.71 1.69 1.97
C ARG A 19 -5.56 1.74 0.98
N LEU A 20 -5.37 0.68 0.19
CA LEU A 20 -4.35 0.65 -0.84
C LEU A 20 -4.62 1.67 -1.96
N THR A 21 -5.88 1.85 -2.33
CA THR A 21 -6.29 2.87 -3.30
C THR A 21 -6.03 4.28 -2.77
N LEU A 22 -6.33 4.54 -1.51
CA LEU A 22 -6.05 5.84 -0.87
C LEU A 22 -4.55 6.17 -0.86
N LEU A 23 -3.70 5.21 -0.49
CA LEU A 23 -2.24 5.40 -0.52
C LEU A 23 -1.76 5.70 -1.95
N ARG A 24 -2.19 4.93 -2.95
CA ARG A 24 -1.81 5.17 -4.36
C ARG A 24 -2.29 6.54 -4.87
N ALA A 25 -3.47 6.98 -4.46
CA ALA A 25 -3.97 8.31 -4.80
C ALA A 25 -3.11 9.41 -4.18
N ALA A 26 -2.68 9.25 -2.92
CA ALA A 26 -1.79 10.19 -2.24
C ALA A 26 -0.38 10.23 -2.86
N LEU A 27 0.14 9.09 -3.33
CA LEU A 27 1.45 9.00 -3.99
C LEU A 27 1.49 9.69 -5.37
N THR A 28 0.34 9.80 -6.04
CA THR A 28 0.24 10.37 -7.39
C THR A 28 0.78 11.82 -7.47
N PRO A 29 0.30 12.78 -6.66
CA PRO A 29 0.83 14.14 -6.66
C PRO A 29 2.28 14.20 -6.17
N PHE A 30 2.67 13.39 -5.18
CA PHE A 30 4.05 13.31 -4.71
C PHE A 30 5.01 12.92 -5.84
N ARG A 31 4.66 11.89 -6.62
CA ARG A 31 5.46 11.44 -7.76
C ARG A 31 5.52 12.48 -8.87
N ALA A 32 4.40 13.16 -9.13
CA ALA A 32 4.36 14.22 -10.13
C ALA A 32 5.30 15.36 -9.75
N ALA A 33 5.26 15.79 -8.48
CA ALA A 33 6.17 16.81 -7.95
C ALA A 33 7.62 16.34 -7.99
N LEU A 34 7.90 15.08 -7.61
CA LEU A 34 9.26 14.54 -7.66
C LEU A 34 9.87 14.71 -9.06
N ARG A 35 9.13 14.45 -10.14
CA ARG A 35 9.62 14.58 -11.53
C ARG A 35 9.87 16.01 -12.02
N ILE A 36 9.34 17.02 -11.34
CA ILE A 36 9.31 18.41 -11.81
C ILE A 36 10.11 19.32 -10.88
N ASP A 37 10.12 19.02 -9.58
CA ASP A 37 10.79 19.83 -8.57
C ASP A 37 12.30 19.82 -8.77
N GLU A 38 12.88 21.02 -8.73
CA GLU A 38 14.32 21.22 -8.74
C GLU A 38 14.93 20.86 -7.37
N GLU A 39 16.17 20.39 -7.38
CA GLU A 39 16.93 20.12 -6.16
C GLU A 39 17.08 21.40 -5.33
N GLY A 40 16.73 21.34 -4.05
CA GLY A 40 16.89 22.48 -3.14
C GLY A 40 15.90 22.49 -1.99
N ALA A 41 16.06 23.48 -1.10
CA ALA A 41 15.27 23.57 0.13
C ALA A 41 13.77 23.78 -0.11
N GLU A 42 13.40 24.51 -1.18
CA GLU A 42 11.99 24.77 -1.48
C GLU A 42 11.29 23.55 -2.11
N GLY A 43 11.96 22.87 -3.04
CA GLY A 43 11.48 21.58 -3.57
C GLY A 43 11.32 20.55 -2.45
N ARG A 44 12.30 20.44 -1.54
CA ARG A 44 12.19 19.54 -0.38
C ARG A 44 10.98 19.86 0.51
N ARG A 45 10.70 21.14 0.78
CA ARG A 45 9.51 21.55 1.55
C ARG A 45 8.21 21.17 0.84
N HIS A 46 8.17 21.35 -0.48
CA HIS A 46 7.02 20.96 -1.29
C HIS A 46 6.79 19.45 -1.21
N LEU A 47 7.83 18.65 -1.42
CA LEU A 47 7.79 17.19 -1.31
C LEU A 47 7.34 16.75 0.10
N LEU A 48 7.86 17.35 1.16
CA LEU A 48 7.42 17.07 2.54
C LEU A 48 5.93 17.33 2.75
N ALA A 49 5.39 18.43 2.19
CA ALA A 49 3.97 18.73 2.29
C ALA A 49 3.12 17.68 1.55
N LEU A 50 3.58 17.20 0.40
CA LEU A 50 2.93 16.14 -0.37
C LEU A 50 3.09 14.74 0.24
N TRP A 51 4.15 14.53 1.02
CA TRP A 51 4.38 13.26 1.72
C TRP A 51 3.39 13.04 2.86
N ARG A 52 2.92 14.11 3.52
CA ARG A 52 2.07 13.99 4.70
C ARG A 52 0.79 13.16 4.47
N PRO A 53 0.00 13.38 3.40
CA PRO A 53 -1.12 12.50 3.07
C PRO A 53 -0.72 11.05 2.76
N CYS A 54 0.50 10.83 2.25
CA CYS A 54 1.01 9.48 2.02
C CYS A 54 1.22 8.76 3.37
N GLN A 55 1.79 9.44 4.37
CA GLN A 55 1.99 8.90 5.72
C GLN A 55 0.68 8.40 6.34
N ASP A 56 -0.39 9.21 6.26
CA ASP A 56 -1.71 8.81 6.74
C ASP A 56 -2.24 7.58 5.98
N GLY A 57 -1.99 7.50 4.67
CA GLY A 57 -2.29 6.33 3.84
C GLY A 57 -1.51 5.07 4.25
N PHE A 58 -0.23 5.21 4.61
CA PHE A 58 0.57 4.10 5.14
C PHE A 58 0.01 3.58 6.46
N ASP A 59 -0.29 4.47 7.41
CA ASP A 59 -0.81 4.10 8.72
C ASP A 59 -2.11 3.30 8.57
N LEU A 60 -3.06 3.82 7.78
CA LEU A 60 -4.33 3.15 7.52
C LEU A 60 -4.17 1.80 6.80
N LEU A 61 -3.21 1.67 5.88
CA LEU A 61 -2.98 0.42 5.17
C LEU A 61 -2.31 -0.63 6.08
N LEU A 62 -1.33 -0.23 6.88
CA LEU A 62 -0.63 -1.13 7.81
C LEU A 62 -1.55 -1.68 8.90
N GLU A 63 -2.58 -0.94 9.32
CA GLU A 63 -3.60 -1.41 10.26
C GLU A 63 -4.41 -2.62 9.75
N VAL A 64 -4.49 -2.81 8.43
CA VAL A 64 -5.40 -3.80 7.80
C VAL A 64 -4.66 -4.92 7.07
N LEU A 65 -3.33 -4.82 6.96
CA LEU A 65 -2.46 -5.84 6.40
C LEU A 65 -2.06 -6.87 7.46
N PRO A 66 -1.88 -8.15 7.08
CA PRO A 66 -1.24 -9.13 7.95
C PRO A 66 0.19 -8.68 8.28
N PRO A 67 0.62 -8.69 9.56
CA PRO A 67 1.91 -8.14 9.99
C PRO A 67 3.11 -8.97 9.49
N ASP A 68 2.89 -10.24 9.18
CA ASP A 68 3.87 -11.20 8.67
C ASP A 68 3.94 -11.23 7.14
N LEU A 69 3.08 -10.47 6.45
CA LEU A 69 3.12 -10.38 4.99
C LEU A 69 4.42 -9.69 4.56
N PRO A 70 5.27 -10.33 3.72
CA PRO A 70 6.54 -9.73 3.29
C PRO A 70 6.39 -8.34 2.67
N SER A 71 5.32 -8.11 1.92
CA SER A 71 4.99 -6.80 1.35
C SER A 71 4.66 -5.75 2.41
N ALA A 72 4.06 -6.12 3.55
CA ALA A 72 3.79 -5.20 4.66
C ALA A 72 5.08 -4.79 5.37
N VAL A 73 6.00 -5.74 5.59
CA VAL A 73 7.34 -5.45 6.14
C VAL A 73 8.10 -4.51 5.21
N ARG A 74 8.11 -4.81 3.90
CA ARG A 74 8.78 -3.96 2.91
C ARG A 74 8.16 -2.57 2.80
N LEU A 75 6.83 -2.48 2.91
CA LEU A 75 6.11 -1.21 2.94
C LEU A 75 6.57 -0.33 4.12
N HIS A 76 6.75 -0.92 5.30
CA HIS A 76 7.24 -0.21 6.49
C HIS A 76 8.67 0.32 6.30
N LEU A 77 9.57 -0.51 5.74
CA LEU A 77 10.95 -0.11 5.48
C LEU A 77 11.04 1.04 4.47
N LEU A 78 10.30 0.95 3.36
CA LEU A 78 10.29 2.00 2.34
C LEU A 78 9.73 3.32 2.87
N ARG A 79 8.71 3.29 3.74
CA ARG A 79 8.23 4.50 4.42
C ARG A 79 9.37 5.18 5.19
N GLN A 80 10.12 4.41 5.99
CA GLN A 80 11.22 4.95 6.79
C GLN A 80 12.36 5.48 5.92
N GLU A 81 12.69 4.78 4.84
CA GLU A 81 13.71 5.19 3.87
C GLU A 81 13.34 6.53 3.20
N ILE A 82 12.10 6.65 2.72
CA ILE A 82 11.59 7.89 2.10
C ILE A 82 11.56 9.03 3.13
N GLU A 83 11.07 8.78 4.35
CA GLU A 83 11.07 9.77 5.43
C GLU A 83 12.49 10.22 5.77
N GLY A 84 13.45 9.28 5.81
CA GLY A 84 14.87 9.58 6.00
C GLY A 84 15.39 10.52 4.92
N HIS A 85 15.17 10.20 3.64
CA HIS A 85 15.61 11.05 2.53
C HIS A 85 14.97 12.43 2.53
N LEU A 86 13.70 12.56 2.92
CA LEU A 86 13.01 13.85 2.95
C LEU A 86 13.43 14.74 4.14
N LEU A 87 13.85 14.14 5.26
CA LEU A 87 14.22 14.85 6.48
C LEU A 87 15.73 15.13 6.59
N ASP A 88 16.58 14.38 5.90
CA ASP A 88 18.03 14.57 5.92
C ASP A 88 18.45 15.89 5.25
N GLU A 89 19.50 16.51 5.78
CA GLU A 89 20.17 17.65 5.16
C GLU A 89 20.94 17.22 3.90
N VAL A 90 21.46 16.00 3.88
CA VAL A 90 22.11 15.39 2.71
C VAL A 90 21.07 14.63 1.88
N TYR A 91 20.28 15.41 1.15
CA TYR A 91 19.22 14.92 0.26
C TYR A 91 19.81 14.18 -0.96
N SER A 92 19.44 12.91 -1.14
CA SER A 92 19.70 12.17 -2.38
C SER A 92 18.41 12.03 -3.17
N TYR A 93 18.27 12.87 -4.21
CA TYR A 93 17.13 12.83 -5.11
C TYR A 93 16.97 11.45 -5.77
N THR A 94 18.07 10.88 -6.26
CA THR A 94 18.07 9.56 -6.92
C THR A 94 17.57 8.46 -5.98
N ALA A 95 18.05 8.42 -4.74
CA ALA A 95 17.62 7.41 -3.78
C ALA A 95 16.12 7.55 -3.43
N LEU A 96 15.63 8.79 -3.34
CA LEU A 96 14.21 9.04 -3.13
C LEU A 96 13.36 8.54 -4.31
N VAL A 97 13.80 8.77 -5.55
CA VAL A 97 13.11 8.24 -6.75
C VAL A 97 13.07 6.71 -6.71
N GLU A 98 14.21 6.06 -6.45
CA GLU A 98 14.29 4.59 -6.36
C GLU A 98 13.38 4.02 -5.27
N ALA A 99 13.35 4.66 -4.10
CA ALA A 99 12.47 4.25 -2.99
C ALA A 99 10.98 4.38 -3.35
N ILE A 100 10.60 5.42 -4.09
CA ILE A 100 9.22 5.62 -4.56
C ILE A 100 8.85 4.59 -5.63
N GLU A 101 9.74 4.27 -6.56
CA GLU A 101 9.50 3.21 -7.54
C GLU A 101 9.35 1.84 -6.86
N ALA A 102 10.19 1.54 -5.87
CA ALA A 102 10.07 0.34 -5.06
C ALA A 102 8.74 0.29 -4.29
N LEU A 103 8.24 1.43 -3.81
CA LEU A 103 6.95 1.53 -3.14
C LEU A 103 5.79 1.25 -4.09
N GLU A 104 5.84 1.75 -5.33
CA GLU A 104 4.84 1.44 -6.35
C GLU A 104 4.79 -0.07 -6.63
N GLN A 105 5.96 -0.72 -6.76
CA GLN A 105 6.04 -2.18 -6.94
C GLN A 105 5.43 -2.95 -5.76
N VAL A 106 5.64 -2.49 -4.53
CA VAL A 106 5.01 -3.09 -3.34
C VAL A 106 3.49 -2.91 -3.38
N CYS A 107 2.99 -1.74 -3.79
CA CYS A 107 1.57 -1.50 -3.94
C CYS A 107 0.93 -2.43 -4.99
N GLU A 108 1.62 -2.68 -6.11
CA GLU A 108 1.20 -3.63 -7.14
C GLU A 108 1.18 -5.07 -6.63
N ALA A 109 2.22 -5.48 -5.91
CA ALA A 109 2.28 -6.81 -5.29
C ALA A 109 1.14 -7.02 -4.28
N LEU A 110 0.81 -5.98 -3.49
CA LEU A 110 -0.33 -6.01 -2.57
C LEU A 110 -1.66 -6.11 -3.31
N LEU A 111 -1.86 -5.38 -4.41
CA LEU A 111 -3.08 -5.49 -5.24
C LEU A 111 -3.25 -6.91 -5.78
N LEU A 112 -2.17 -7.51 -6.29
CA LEU A 112 -2.20 -8.88 -6.78
C LEU A 112 -2.56 -9.87 -5.67
N TRP A 113 -1.94 -9.73 -4.51
CA TRP A 113 -2.23 -10.57 -3.35
C TRP A 113 -3.68 -10.45 -2.89
N VAL A 114 -4.24 -9.23 -2.80
CA VAL A 114 -5.66 -9.04 -2.45
C VAL A 114 -6.58 -9.63 -3.53
N GLY A 115 -6.22 -9.53 -4.80
CA GLY A 115 -6.96 -10.17 -5.89
C GLY A 115 -6.99 -11.69 -5.76
N GLN A 116 -5.87 -12.33 -5.41
CA GLN A 116 -5.81 -13.77 -5.16
C GLN A 116 -6.64 -14.19 -3.95
N GLU A 117 -6.63 -13.40 -2.87
CA GLU A 117 -7.49 -13.63 -1.70
C GLU A 117 -8.98 -13.61 -2.09
N LEU A 118 -9.39 -12.64 -2.90
CA LEU A 118 -10.75 -12.55 -3.42
C LEU A 118 -11.12 -13.77 -4.28
N SER A 119 -10.26 -14.16 -5.22
CA SER A 119 -10.49 -15.36 -6.04
C SER A 119 -10.72 -16.60 -5.19
N ARG A 120 -9.89 -16.83 -4.16
CA ARG A 120 -10.06 -17.97 -3.25
C ARG A 120 -11.38 -17.94 -2.48
N VAL A 121 -11.88 -16.75 -2.12
CA VAL A 121 -13.18 -16.63 -1.44
C VAL A 121 -14.31 -16.94 -2.43
N VAL A 122 -14.23 -16.45 -3.66
CA VAL A 122 -15.23 -16.70 -4.71
C VAL A 122 -15.27 -18.18 -5.10
N GLU A 123 -14.11 -18.83 -5.29
CA GLU A 123 -14.02 -20.27 -5.59
C GLU A 123 -14.71 -21.12 -4.52
N ARG A 124 -14.49 -20.78 -3.24
CA ARG A 124 -15.13 -21.46 -2.10
C ARG A 124 -16.65 -21.25 -2.02
N LEU A 125 -17.17 -20.18 -2.62
CA LEU A 125 -18.61 -19.94 -2.71
C LEU A 125 -19.24 -20.64 -3.93
N GLY A 126 -18.44 -20.91 -4.96
CA GLY A 126 -18.87 -21.56 -6.19
C GLY A 126 -18.71 -23.09 -6.21
N ASP A 127 -18.18 -23.70 -5.15
CA ASP A 127 -18.03 -25.16 -5.02
C ASP A 127 -19.28 -25.77 -4.35
N PRO A 128 -20.19 -26.43 -5.10
CA PRO A 128 -21.40 -27.05 -4.56
C PRO A 128 -21.14 -28.34 -3.76
N SER A 129 -19.88 -28.73 -3.57
CA SER A 129 -19.52 -29.99 -2.91
C SER A 129 -19.75 -30.01 -1.38
N ASP A 130 -20.21 -28.91 -0.77
CA ASP A 130 -20.51 -28.80 0.67
C ASP A 130 -22.01 -29.06 1.01
N GLU A 131 -22.87 -29.43 0.04
CA GLU A 131 -24.29 -29.82 0.27
C GLU A 131 -24.54 -31.35 0.31
N GLY A 132 -23.51 -32.19 0.26
CA GLY A 132 -23.67 -33.65 0.18
C GLY A 132 -22.89 -34.41 1.24
N GLY A 133 -23.43 -34.55 2.45
CA GLY A 133 -22.75 -35.29 3.53
C GLY A 133 -23.63 -35.73 4.68
N LEU A 134 -24.44 -36.76 4.40
CA LEU A 134 -25.27 -37.63 5.30
C LEU A 134 -26.62 -37.11 5.77
#